data_AF-A0A959EQ28-F1
#
_entry.id   AF-A0A959EQ28-F1
#
_cell.length_a   1.000
_cell.length_b   1.000
_cell.length_c   1.000
_cell.angle_alpha   90.00
_cell.angle_beta   90.00
_cell.angle_gamma   90.00
#
_symmetry.space_group_name_H-M   'P 1'
#
loop_
_entity.id
_entity.type
_entity.pdbx_description
1 polymer ?
#
loop_
_entity_poly.entity_id
_entity_poly.type
_entity_poly.pdbx_seq_one_letter_code
_entity_poly.pdbx_strand_id
1 'polypeptide(L)'
;MRKWLTNTYYSFPVQLLVLHLRGNLVLIALWVFLVVLVSDGIGSKYGIKYLFLSPEYLGEVGFWSFFFLGLAFGAMVMSWNLTTYLISAHYFPFLATLARPFTKFSINNLLVPVGFTVLLLTL
;
A
#
# COMPACT_ATOMS: atom_id res chain seq x y z
N MET A 1 -10.41 -28.51 7.82
CA MET A 1 -9.79 -27.25 8.31
C MET A 1 -8.36 -27.06 7.79
N ARG A 2 -7.47 -28.07 7.88
CA ARG A 2 -6.06 -27.99 7.41
C ARG A 2 -5.89 -27.54 5.94
N LYS A 3 -6.74 -28.03 5.01
CA LYS A 3 -6.70 -27.66 3.58
C LYS A 3 -7.01 -26.18 3.30
N TRP A 4 -7.84 -25.54 4.12
CA TRP A 4 -8.23 -24.16 3.88
C TRP A 4 -7.10 -23.21 4.28
N LEU A 5 -6.48 -23.44 5.43
CA LEU A 5 -5.29 -22.72 5.90
C LEU A 5 -4.12 -22.82 4.91
N THR A 6 -3.87 -24.01 4.36
CA THR A 6 -2.82 -24.19 3.35
C THR A 6 -3.14 -23.40 2.08
N ASN A 7 -4.38 -23.44 1.58
CA ASN A 7 -4.76 -22.73 0.36
C ASN A 7 -4.65 -21.20 0.54
N THR A 8 -5.02 -20.68 1.71
CA THR A 8 -4.87 -19.24 2.01
C THR A 8 -3.39 -18.84 2.06
N TYR A 9 -2.53 -19.65 2.69
CA TYR A 9 -1.10 -19.36 2.76
C TYR A 9 -0.41 -19.40 1.39
N TYR A 10 -0.77 -20.35 0.54
CA TYR A 10 -0.24 -20.46 -0.83
C TYR A 10 -0.95 -19.55 -1.84
N SER A 11 -1.87 -18.68 -1.40
CA SER A 11 -2.49 -17.70 -2.28
C SER A 11 -1.49 -16.61 -2.68
N PHE A 12 -1.60 -16.13 -3.92
CA PHE A 12 -0.64 -15.17 -4.47
C PHE A 12 -0.53 -13.86 -3.67
N PRO A 13 -1.63 -13.23 -3.19
CA PRO A 13 -1.52 -12.04 -2.33
C PRO A 13 -0.76 -12.28 -1.03
N VAL A 14 -0.97 -13.42 -0.38
CA VAL A 14 -0.29 -13.76 0.88
C VAL A 14 1.19 -14.03 0.63
N GLN A 15 1.51 -14.75 -0.45
CA GLN A 15 2.91 -14.98 -0.84
C GLN A 15 3.64 -13.69 -1.17
N LEU A 16 2.99 -12.72 -1.83
CA LEU A 16 3.55 -11.40 -2.08
C LEU A 16 3.86 -10.65 -0.79
N LEU A 17 2.92 -10.65 0.17
CA LEU A 17 3.12 -10.01 1.47
C LEU A 17 4.32 -10.62 2.20
N VAL A 18 4.41 -11.95 2.26
CA VAL A 18 5.56 -12.66 2.85
C VAL A 18 6.86 -12.31 2.13
N LEU A 19 6.84 -12.22 0.79
CA LEU A 19 8.01 -11.84 0.00
C LEU A 19 8.46 -10.42 0.33
N HIS A 20 7.55 -9.46 0.51
CA HIS A 20 7.89 -8.09 0.85
C HIS A 20 8.56 -7.98 2.22
N LEU A 21 8.05 -8.72 3.21
CA LEU A 21 8.66 -8.79 4.55
C LEU A 21 10.04 -9.44 4.54
N ARG A 22 10.34 -10.29 3.55
CA ARG A 22 11.63 -10.98 3.45
C ARG A 22 12.67 -10.22 2.63
N GLY A 23 12.27 -9.61 1.52
CA GLY A 23 13.19 -9.06 0.51
C GLY A 23 13.11 -7.55 0.31
N ASN A 24 11.99 -6.92 0.67
CA ASN A 24 11.70 -5.53 0.31
C ASN A 24 11.52 -4.64 1.56
N LEU A 25 12.38 -4.84 2.58
CA LEU A 25 12.26 -4.19 3.89
C LEU A 25 12.22 -2.66 3.80
N VAL A 26 13.03 -2.05 2.93
CA VAL A 26 13.04 -0.59 2.73
C VAL A 26 11.70 -0.09 2.22
N LEU A 27 11.09 -0.79 1.26
CA LEU A 27 9.79 -0.39 0.71
C LEU A 27 8.68 -0.56 1.76
N ILE A 28 8.73 -1.62 2.57
CA ILE A 28 7.80 -1.80 3.70
C ILE A 28 8.01 -0.71 4.77
N ALA A 29 9.25 -0.31 5.04
CA ALA A 29 9.55 0.75 6.01
C ALA A 29 8.88 2.08 5.62
N LEU A 30 8.77 2.40 4.32
CA LEU A 30 8.03 3.58 3.86
C LEU A 30 6.54 3.51 4.21
N TRP A 31 5.92 2.33 4.08
CA TRP A 31 4.52 2.13 4.50
C TRP A 31 4.34 2.20 6.01
N VAL A 32 5.26 1.58 6.77
CA VAL A 32 5.25 1.65 8.24
C VAL A 32 5.40 3.10 8.70
N PHE A 33 6.27 3.88 8.05
CA PHE A 33 6.42 5.29 8.35
C PHE A 33 5.09 6.06 8.17
N LEU A 34 4.36 5.83 7.08
CA LEU A 34 3.03 6.45 6.89
C LEU A 34 2.02 6.00 7.95
N VAL A 35 1.99 4.71 8.29
CA VAL A 35 1.14 4.17 9.35
C VAL A 35 1.42 4.91 10.67
N VAL A 36 2.69 5.11 11.00
CA VAL A 36 3.11 5.80 12.22
C VAL A 36 2.72 7.28 12.21
N LEU A 37 2.79 7.97 11.06
CA LEU A 37 2.38 9.38 10.95
C LEU A 37 0.87 9.59 11.14
N VAL A 38 0.06 8.63 10.68
CA VAL A 38 -1.40 8.67 10.82
C VAL A 38 -1.84 8.16 12.20
N SER A 39 -1.02 7.31 12.82
CA SER A 39 -1.23 6.88 14.20
C SER A 39 -0.96 8.03 15.18
N ASP A 40 -1.83 8.23 16.18
CA ASP A 40 -1.71 9.29 17.20
C ASP A 40 -0.42 9.23 18.07
N GLY A 41 0.48 8.28 17.79
CA GLY A 41 1.74 8.12 18.48
C GLY A 41 2.80 9.17 18.13
N ILE A 42 2.87 9.67 16.89
CA ILE A 42 3.88 10.66 16.48
C ILE A 42 3.21 11.90 15.88
N GLY A 43 3.58 13.07 16.40
CA GLY A 43 3.14 14.35 15.83
C GLY A 43 1.66 14.68 16.04
N SER A 44 0.98 14.00 16.96
CA SER A 44 -0.40 14.31 17.38
C SER A 44 -0.54 15.76 17.87
N LYS A 45 0.46 16.28 18.59
CA LYS A 45 0.52 17.70 18.99
C LYS A 45 0.62 18.68 17.82
N TYR A 46 1.12 18.22 16.67
CA TYR A 46 1.25 19.02 15.45
C TYR A 46 0.10 18.76 14.46
N GLY A 47 -0.86 17.89 14.81
CA GLY A 47 -2.02 17.60 13.97
C GLY A 47 -1.67 16.90 12.65
N ILE A 48 -0.58 16.14 12.58
CA ILE A 48 -0.12 15.48 11.33
C ILE A 48 -1.23 14.60 10.73
N LYS A 49 -2.01 13.90 11.55
CA LYS A 49 -3.16 13.09 11.13
C LYS A 49 -4.19 13.90 10.32
N TYR A 50 -4.39 15.19 10.66
CA TYR A 50 -5.32 16.06 9.95
C TYR A 50 -4.85 16.42 8.55
N LEU A 51 -3.54 16.33 8.24
CA LEU A 51 -3.04 16.49 6.88
C LEU A 51 -3.56 15.40 5.92
N PHE A 52 -3.98 14.26 6.46
CA PHE A 52 -4.57 13.17 5.69
C PHE A 52 -6.10 13.18 5.73
N LEU A 53 -6.71 13.44 6.90
CA LEU A 53 -8.18 13.40 7.06
C LEU A 53 -8.89 14.66 6.58
N SER A 54 -8.26 15.82 6.76
CA SER A 54 -8.78 17.13 6.39
C SER A 54 -7.66 17.98 5.77
N PRO A 55 -7.11 17.54 4.62
CA PRO A 55 -6.02 18.26 3.96
C PRO A 55 -6.47 19.69 3.65
N GLU A 56 -5.55 20.63 3.84
CA GLU A 56 -5.76 22.04 3.57
C GLU A 56 -4.93 22.46 2.35
N TYR A 57 -5.54 23.25 1.47
CA TYR A 57 -4.87 23.85 0.33
C TYR A 57 -5.27 25.32 0.26
N LEU A 58 -4.27 26.21 0.34
CA LEU A 58 -4.47 27.68 0.37
C LEU A 58 -5.45 28.17 1.45
N GLY A 59 -5.41 27.62 2.67
CA GLY A 59 -6.30 28.05 3.75
C GLY A 59 -7.60 27.25 3.84
N GLU A 60 -7.93 26.45 2.82
CA GLU A 60 -9.27 25.88 2.65
C GLU A 60 -9.23 24.34 2.53
N VAL A 61 -10.22 23.70 3.14
CA VAL A 61 -10.46 22.26 2.98
C VAL A 61 -11.51 22.08 1.89
N GLY A 62 -11.11 21.54 0.75
CA GLY A 62 -12.02 21.38 -0.39
C GLY A 62 -11.56 20.34 -1.39
N PHE A 63 -12.19 20.34 -2.56
CA PHE A 63 -11.90 19.38 -3.62
C PHE A 63 -10.41 19.34 -3.99
N TRP A 64 -9.78 20.51 -4.16
CA TRP A 64 -8.37 20.60 -4.56
C TRP A 64 -7.43 20.02 -3.51
N SER A 65 -7.72 20.21 -2.22
CA SER A 65 -6.93 19.68 -1.12
C SER A 65 -6.94 18.14 -1.14
N PHE A 66 -8.12 17.54 -1.26
CA PHE A 66 -8.24 16.09 -1.40
C PHE A 66 -7.73 15.55 -2.74
N PHE A 67 -7.85 16.32 -3.83
CA PHE A 67 -7.35 15.93 -5.14
C PHE A 67 -5.83 15.78 -5.12
N PHE A 68 -5.09 16.74 -4.56
CA PHE A 68 -3.63 16.64 -4.46
C PHE A 68 -3.20 15.53 -3.51
N LEU A 69 -3.88 15.35 -2.38
CA LEU A 69 -3.63 14.23 -1.48
C LEU A 69 -3.83 12.88 -2.20
N GLY A 70 -4.94 12.73 -2.91
CA GLY A 70 -5.26 11.53 -3.69
C GLY A 70 -4.27 11.29 -4.84
N LEU A 71 -3.82 12.35 -5.51
CA LEU A 71 -2.82 12.26 -6.58
C LEU A 71 -1.47 11.79 -6.01
N ALA A 72 -1.01 12.38 -4.90
CA ALA A 72 0.22 11.97 -4.24
C ALA A 72 0.14 10.52 -3.74
N PHE A 73 -0.98 10.14 -3.11
CA PHE A 73 -1.21 8.77 -2.67
C PHE A 73 -1.27 7.79 -3.85
N GLY A 74 -1.98 8.13 -4.93
CA GLY A 74 -2.05 7.32 -6.15
C GLY A 74 -0.68 7.14 -6.79
N ALA A 75 0.13 8.20 -6.89
CA ALA A 75 1.50 8.12 -7.38
C ALA A 75 2.37 7.22 -6.51
N MET A 76 2.22 7.28 -5.19
CA MET A 76 2.93 6.40 -4.25
C MET A 76 2.51 4.93 -4.43
N VAL A 77 1.21 4.64 -4.50
CA VAL A 77 0.67 3.28 -4.72
C VAL A 77 1.14 2.71 -6.05
N MET A 78 1.14 3.53 -7.11
CA MET A 78 1.65 3.11 -8.43
C MET A 78 3.16 2.86 -8.40
N SER A 79 3.93 3.72 -7.72
CA SER A 79 5.37 3.53 -7.55
C SER A 79 5.66 2.24 -6.78
N TRP A 80 4.95 1.97 -5.69
CA TRP A 80 5.04 0.71 -4.95
C TRP A 80 4.80 -0.51 -5.85
N ASN A 81 3.71 -0.51 -6.62
CA ASN A 81 3.38 -1.63 -7.50
C ASN A 81 4.41 -1.82 -8.62
N LEU A 82 4.87 -0.72 -9.24
CA LEU A 82 5.87 -0.76 -10.29
C LEU A 82 7.21 -1.29 -9.77
N THR A 83 7.72 -0.72 -8.67
CA THR A 83 9.01 -1.12 -8.11
C THR A 83 8.99 -2.58 -7.63
N THR A 84 7.93 -2.99 -6.92
CA THR A 84 7.82 -4.38 -6.46
C THR A 84 7.66 -5.36 -7.62
N TYR A 85 6.92 -5.00 -8.67
CA TYR A 85 6.84 -5.83 -9.88
C TYR A 85 8.21 -6.01 -10.53
N LEU A 86 8.97 -4.92 -10.74
CA LEU A 86 10.28 -4.98 -11.38
C LEU A 86 11.29 -5.85 -10.60
N ILE A 87 11.25 -5.79 -9.26
CA ILE A 87 12.20 -6.51 -8.40
C ILE A 87 11.77 -7.96 -8.16
N SER A 88 10.47 -8.26 -8.13
CA SER A 88 9.95 -9.53 -7.61
C SER A 88 9.23 -10.41 -8.64
N ALA A 89 8.92 -9.90 -9.84
CA ALA A 89 8.14 -10.66 -10.82
C ALA A 89 8.85 -11.94 -11.29
N HIS A 90 10.19 -11.99 -11.31
CA HIS A 90 10.93 -13.17 -11.76
C HIS A 90 10.76 -14.39 -10.85
N TYR A 91 10.37 -14.19 -9.58
CA TYR A 91 10.04 -15.29 -8.66
C TYR A 91 8.73 -15.98 -9.02
N PHE A 92 7.91 -15.39 -9.89
CA PHE A 92 6.59 -15.88 -10.27
C PHE A 92 6.49 -16.06 -11.80
N PRO A 93 7.11 -17.10 -12.38
CA PRO A 93 7.15 -17.31 -13.83
C PRO A 93 5.78 -17.38 -14.50
N PHE A 94 4.76 -17.85 -13.76
CA PHE A 94 3.38 -17.91 -14.27
C PHE A 94 2.85 -16.53 -14.68
N LEU A 95 3.34 -15.43 -14.10
CA LEU A 95 2.93 -14.09 -14.52
C LEU A 95 3.24 -13.85 -15.99
N ALA A 96 4.35 -14.38 -16.51
CA ALA A 96 4.76 -14.19 -17.90
C ALA A 96 3.79 -14.82 -18.92
N THR A 97 2.97 -15.80 -18.49
CA THR A 97 1.99 -16.45 -19.35
C THR A 97 0.60 -15.81 -19.27
N LEU A 98 0.38 -14.84 -18.38
CA LEU A 98 -0.92 -14.14 -18.25
C LEU A 98 -1.03 -12.97 -19.23
N ALA A 99 -2.26 -12.71 -19.67
CA ALA A 99 -2.60 -11.44 -20.29
C ALA A 99 -2.56 -10.30 -19.26
N ARG A 100 -1.87 -9.20 -19.57
CA ARG A 100 -1.71 -8.01 -18.72
C ARG A 100 -1.09 -8.33 -17.34
N PRO A 101 0.15 -8.85 -17.31
CA PRO A 101 0.78 -9.37 -16.09
C PRO A 101 0.91 -8.33 -14.99
N PHE A 102 1.32 -7.11 -15.35
CA PHE A 102 1.46 -6.00 -14.39
C PHE A 102 0.13 -5.69 -13.69
N THR A 103 -0.98 -5.56 -14.44
CA THR A 103 -2.29 -5.28 -13.85
C THR A 103 -2.72 -6.37 -12.87
N LYS A 104 -2.52 -7.65 -13.24
CA LYS A 104 -2.84 -8.78 -12.37
C LYS A 104 -1.96 -8.81 -11.12
N PHE A 105 -0.68 -8.50 -11.25
CA PHE A 105 0.23 -8.34 -10.11
C PHE A 105 -0.26 -7.23 -9.19
N SER A 106 -0.52 -6.03 -9.73
CA SER A 106 -0.91 -4.87 -8.93
C SER A 106 -2.18 -5.12 -8.14
N ILE A 107 -3.20 -5.76 -8.73
CA ILE A 107 -4.45 -6.12 -8.03
C ILE A 107 -4.17 -7.06 -6.84
N ASN A 108 -3.28 -8.05 -7.00
CA ASN A 108 -2.93 -8.97 -5.92
C ASN A 108 -2.00 -8.32 -4.88
N ASN A 109 -1.30 -7.25 -5.24
CA ASN A 109 -0.41 -6.49 -4.38
C ASN A 109 -1.08 -5.27 -3.70
N LEU A 110 -2.43 -5.22 -3.72
CA LEU A 110 -3.18 -4.14 -3.07
C LEU A 110 -3.28 -4.29 -1.54
N LEU A 111 -2.89 -5.44 -0.96
CA LEU A 111 -3.05 -5.68 0.48
C LEU A 111 -2.42 -4.59 1.36
N VAL A 112 -1.21 -4.14 1.04
CA VAL A 112 -0.52 -3.10 1.82
C VAL A 112 -1.18 -1.72 1.65
N PRO A 113 -1.39 -1.21 0.42
CA PRO A 113 -2.15 0.04 0.21
C PRO A 113 -3.54 0.03 0.85
N VAL A 114 -4.30 -1.04 0.65
CA VAL A 114 -5.66 -1.16 1.19
C VAL A 114 -5.64 -1.24 2.71
N GLY A 115 -4.68 -1.97 3.29
CA GLY A 115 -4.48 -2.00 4.74
C GLY A 115 -4.23 -0.61 5.32
N PHE A 116 -3.39 0.21 4.65
CA PHE A 116 -3.17 1.60 5.05
C PHE A 116 -4.44 2.45 4.94
N THR A 117 -5.18 2.36 3.83
CA THR A 117 -6.43 3.14 3.67
C THR A 117 -7.49 2.75 4.69
N VAL A 118 -7.61 1.46 5.02
CA VAL A 118 -8.55 0.98 6.05
C VAL A 118 -8.14 1.55 7.39
N LEU A 119 -6.85 1.46 7.74
CA LEU A 119 -6.33 2.04 8.98
C LEU A 119 -6.65 3.54 9.08
N LEU A 120 -6.35 4.31 8.03
CA LEU A 120 -6.61 5.75 7.96
C LEU A 120 -8.08 6.10 8.19
N LEU A 121 -9.02 5.30 7.66
CA LEU A 121 -10.46 5.54 7.82
C LEU A 121 -11.00 5.10 9.18
N THR A 122 -10.34 4.17 9.86
CA THR A 122 -10.77 3.66 11.17
C THR A 122 -10.23 4.44 12.36
N LEU A 123 -9.13 5.18 12.18
CA LEU A 123 -8.48 6.00 13.21
C LEU A 123 -9.15 7.37 13.33
#